data_AF-A0A9D0P2H8-F1
#
_entry.id   AF-A0A9D0P2H8-F1
#
_cell.length_a   1.000
_cell.length_b   1.000
_cell.length_c   1.000
_cell.angle_alpha   90.00
_cell.angle_beta   90.00
_cell.angle_gamma   90.00
#
_symmetry.space_group_name_H-M   'P 1'
#
loop_
_entity.id
_entity.type
_entity.pdbx_description
1 polymer ?
#
loop_
_entity_poly.entity_id
_entity_poly.type
_entity_poly.pdbx_seq_one_letter_code
_entity_poly.pdbx_strand_id
1 'polypeptide(L)'
;STLEQFGAVSEQTVKEMAEGALDNSHANTAIAISGVAGPSGGSPEKPVGTVCIAWAGNALRTKVVTQHFQGDRNTVRADSVRFSLMHLLQILNQTKH
;
A
#
# COMPACT_ATOMS: atom_id res chain seq x y z
N SER A 1 12.49 13.74 -6.90
CA SER A 1 11.99 12.34 -6.91
C SER A 1 10.53 12.32 -6.45
N THR A 2 9.78 11.24 -6.69
CA THR A 2 8.39 11.11 -6.20
C THR A 2 8.30 11.22 -4.68
N LEU A 3 9.31 10.73 -3.97
CA LEU A 3 9.42 10.87 -2.53
C LEU A 3 9.51 12.35 -2.09
N GLU A 4 10.27 13.18 -2.81
CA GLU A 4 10.37 14.63 -2.53
C GLU A 4 9.07 15.38 -2.82
N GLN A 5 8.35 15.01 -3.89
CA GLN A 5 7.17 15.74 -4.35
C GLN A 5 5.89 15.34 -3.58
N PHE A 6 5.72 14.07 -3.26
CA PHE A 6 4.47 13.54 -2.69
C PHE A 6 4.63 13.03 -1.25
N GLY A 7 5.87 12.79 -0.80
CA GLY A 7 6.18 12.22 0.50
C GLY A 7 5.94 10.70 0.56
N ALA A 8 6.53 10.06 1.58
CA ALA A 8 6.53 8.60 1.72
C ALA A 8 5.13 7.98 1.80
N VAL A 9 4.19 8.67 2.44
CA VAL A 9 2.79 8.25 2.56
C VAL A 9 1.99 8.93 1.45
N SER A 10 2.02 8.33 0.27
CA SER A 10 1.29 8.77 -0.92
C SER A 10 1.05 7.61 -1.87
N GLU A 11 0.01 7.70 -2.69
CA GLU A 11 -0.30 6.66 -3.69
C GLU A 11 0.80 6.55 -4.75
N GLN A 12 1.40 7.67 -5.13
CA GLN A 12 2.51 7.74 -6.08
C GLN A 12 3.72 6.97 -5.55
N THR A 13 4.08 7.20 -4.28
CA THR A 13 5.22 6.50 -3.67
C THR A 13 4.96 5.00 -3.56
N VAL A 14 3.80 4.56 -3.05
CA VAL A 14 3.54 3.12 -2.93
C VAL A 14 3.42 2.43 -4.29
N LYS A 15 2.94 3.13 -5.32
CA LYS A 15 2.93 2.62 -6.70
C LYS A 15 4.36 2.32 -7.17
N GLU A 16 5.26 3.29 -7.09
CA GLU A 16 6.67 3.11 -7.48
C GLU A 16 7.37 2.06 -6.63
N MET A 17 7.05 1.98 -5.33
CA MET A 17 7.57 0.92 -4.46
C MET A 17 7.13 -0.47 -4.92
N ALA A 18 5.84 -0.65 -5.27
CA ALA A 18 5.32 -1.95 -5.70
C ALA A 18 5.86 -2.35 -7.07
N GLU A 19 5.87 -1.42 -8.03
CA GLU A 19 6.43 -1.64 -9.37
C GLU A 19 7.93 -1.94 -9.30
N GLY A 20 8.68 -1.11 -8.56
CA GLY A 20 10.11 -1.35 -8.36
C GLY A 20 10.40 -2.68 -7.65
N ALA A 21 9.62 -3.07 -6.64
CA ALA A 21 9.79 -4.36 -5.98
C ALA A 21 9.51 -5.54 -6.93
N LEU A 22 8.51 -5.40 -7.81
CA LEU A 22 8.19 -6.41 -8.81
C LEU A 22 9.35 -6.55 -9.83
N ASP A 23 9.79 -5.43 -10.40
CA ASP A 23 10.84 -5.37 -11.42
C ASP A 23 12.20 -5.89 -10.91
N ASN A 24 12.45 -5.77 -9.61
CA ASN A 24 13.69 -6.21 -8.96
C ASN A 24 13.56 -7.59 -8.27
N SER A 25 12.54 -8.38 -8.61
CA SER A 25 12.33 -9.72 -8.05
C SER A 25 11.94 -10.75 -9.12
N HIS A 26 11.84 -12.01 -8.72
CA HIS A 26 11.26 -13.08 -9.54
C HIS A 26 9.77 -13.32 -9.22
N ALA A 27 9.11 -12.40 -8.52
CA ALA A 27 7.71 -12.52 -8.14
C ALA A 27 6.78 -12.24 -9.33
N ASN A 28 5.55 -12.77 -9.28
CA ASN A 28 4.50 -12.42 -10.24
C ASN A 28 3.65 -11.23 -9.79
N THR A 29 3.67 -10.95 -8.48
CA THR A 29 2.93 -9.86 -7.85
C THR A 29 3.73 -9.26 -6.71
N ALA A 30 3.58 -7.97 -6.48
CA ALA A 30 4.17 -7.25 -5.35
C ALA A 30 3.12 -6.41 -4.63
N ILE A 31 3.27 -6.28 -3.31
CA ILE A 31 2.48 -5.36 -2.48
C ILE A 31 3.44 -4.34 -1.87
N ALA A 32 3.07 -3.07 -1.91
CA ALA A 32 3.72 -2.02 -1.13
C ALA A 32 2.73 -1.36 -0.16
N ILE A 33 3.20 -1.07 1.04
CA ILE A 33 2.42 -0.40 2.10
C ILE A 33 3.28 0.73 2.66
N SER A 34 2.71 1.93 2.74
CA SER A 34 3.32 3.08 3.41
C SER A 34 2.26 3.89 4.13
N GLY A 35 2.45 4.17 5.42
CA GLY A 35 1.42 4.82 6.22
C GLY A 35 1.90 5.35 7.56
N VAL A 36 1.04 6.14 8.21
CA VAL A 36 1.24 6.70 9.53
C VAL A 36 0.56 5.81 10.57
N ALA A 37 1.29 4.83 11.13
CA ALA A 37 0.72 3.93 12.12
C ALA A 37 0.46 4.59 13.49
N GLY A 38 1.10 5.71 13.81
CA GLY A 38 0.97 6.39 15.09
C GLY A 38 1.93 5.88 16.19
N PRO A 39 1.77 6.35 17.44
CA PRO A 39 0.73 7.30 17.88
C PRO A 39 1.00 8.76 17.44
N SER A 40 2.21 9.06 16.96
CA SER A 40 2.59 10.37 16.43
C SER A 40 2.91 10.31 14.93
N GLY A 41 3.25 11.46 14.33
CA GLY A 41 3.65 11.56 12.93
C GLY A 41 2.51 11.80 11.93
N GLY A 42 1.28 11.98 12.43
CA GLY A 42 0.15 12.41 11.59
C GLY A 42 0.17 13.92 11.33
N SER A 43 -0.48 14.31 10.24
CA SER A 43 -0.80 15.71 9.91
C SER A 43 -2.31 15.86 9.65
N PRO A 44 -2.84 17.09 9.52
CA PRO A 44 -4.23 17.29 9.10
C PRO A 44 -4.58 16.59 7.78
N GLU A 45 -3.64 16.56 6.83
CA GLU A 45 -3.82 15.93 5.51
C GLU A 45 -3.61 14.40 5.56
N LYS A 46 -2.75 13.92 6.46
CA LYS A 46 -2.39 12.50 6.62
C LYS A 46 -2.46 12.12 8.10
N PRO A 47 -3.68 12.00 8.67
CA PRO A 47 -3.83 11.69 10.09
C PRO A 47 -3.21 10.32 10.43
N VAL A 48 -2.97 10.10 11.72
CA VAL A 48 -2.66 8.75 12.23
C VAL A 48 -3.74 7.78 11.77
N GLY A 49 -3.33 6.63 11.24
CA GLY A 49 -4.20 5.64 10.61
C GLY A 49 -4.21 5.69 9.08
N THR A 50 -3.67 6.75 8.45
CA THR A 50 -3.61 6.85 6.98
C THR A 50 -2.54 5.93 6.42
N VAL A 51 -2.94 5.01 5.54
CA VAL A 51 -2.06 4.03 4.91
C VAL A 51 -2.37 3.95 3.41
N CYS A 52 -1.36 4.20 2.58
CA CYS A 52 -1.40 3.95 1.14
C CYS A 52 -0.93 2.52 0.86
N ILE A 53 -1.61 1.83 -0.04
CA ILE A 53 -1.34 0.43 -0.40
C ILE A 53 -1.37 0.30 -1.93
N ALA A 54 -0.42 -0.43 -2.48
CA ALA A 54 -0.35 -0.75 -3.90
C ALA A 54 -0.20 -2.26 -4.13
N TRP A 55 -0.79 -2.75 -5.22
CA TRP A 55 -0.60 -4.10 -5.74
C TRP A 55 -0.19 -4.01 -7.20
N ALA A 56 0.99 -4.53 -7.52
CA ALA A 56 1.51 -4.66 -8.88
C ALA A 56 1.54 -6.13 -9.30
N GLY A 57 1.44 -6.42 -10.60
CA GLY A 57 1.64 -7.76 -11.14
C GLY A 57 1.90 -7.73 -12.64
N ASN A 58 2.59 -8.74 -13.18
CA ASN A 58 3.13 -8.72 -14.55
C ASN A 58 2.07 -8.51 -15.66
N ALA A 59 0.82 -8.88 -15.40
CA ALA A 59 -0.30 -8.71 -16.34
C ALA A 59 -1.41 -7.80 -15.78
N LEU A 60 -1.13 -7.07 -14.70
CA LEU A 60 -2.10 -6.26 -13.98
C LEU A 60 -1.66 -4.80 -14.00
N ARG A 61 -2.56 -3.89 -14.37
CA ARG A 61 -2.35 -2.47 -14.08
C ARG A 61 -2.23 -2.32 -12.56
N THR A 62 -1.17 -1.67 -12.10
CA THR A 62 -0.94 -1.42 -10.67
C THR A 62 -2.15 -0.74 -10.06
N LYS A 63 -2.73 -1.37 -9.03
CA LYS A 63 -3.85 -0.83 -8.26
C LYS A 63 -3.29 -0.11 -7.04
N VAL A 64 -3.89 1.01 -6.68
CA VAL A 64 -3.53 1.82 -5.52
C VAL A 64 -4.79 2.21 -4.75
N VAL A 65 -4.67 2.30 -3.43
CA VAL A 65 -5.71 2.86 -2.56
C VAL A 65 -5.06 3.48 -1.33
N THR A 66 -5.64 4.58 -0.86
CA THR A 66 -5.41 5.11 0.48
C THR A 66 -6.56 4.72 1.40
N GLN A 67 -6.24 4.12 2.55
CA GLN A 67 -7.22 3.75 3.56
C GLN A 67 -6.88 4.34 4.93
N HIS A 68 -7.93 4.65 5.70
CA HIS A 68 -7.81 5.09 7.08
C HIS A 68 -8.20 3.95 8.04
N PHE A 69 -7.25 3.53 8.87
CA PHE A 69 -7.44 2.48 9.87
C PHE A 69 -7.54 3.09 11.27
N GLN A 70 -8.38 2.50 12.13
CA GLN A 70 -8.61 2.94 13.49
C GLN A 70 -7.81 2.08 14.48
N GLY A 71 -7.60 2.62 15.68
CA GLY A 71 -6.92 1.92 16.77
C GLY A 71 -5.48 2.36 16.98
N ASP A 72 -4.74 1.58 17.77
CA ASP A 72 -3.35 1.88 18.08
C ASP A 72 -2.40 1.48 16.94
N ARG A 73 -1.10 1.76 17.14
CA ARG A 73 -0.05 1.45 16.17
C ARG A 73 -0.03 -0.02 15.75
N ASN A 74 -0.33 -0.95 16.65
CA ASN A 74 -0.32 -2.37 16.35
C ASN A 74 -1.55 -2.76 15.55
N THR A 75 -2.73 -2.25 15.92
CA THR A 75 -3.98 -2.45 15.17
C THR A 75 -3.87 -1.93 13.75
N VAL A 76 -3.41 -0.69 13.55
CA VAL A 76 -3.24 -0.10 12.20
C VAL A 76 -2.32 -0.95 11.33
N ARG A 77 -1.23 -1.48 11.88
CA ARG A 77 -0.31 -2.37 11.15
C ARG A 77 -0.95 -3.71 10.81
N ALA A 78 -1.62 -4.35 11.77
CA ALA A 78 -2.28 -5.63 11.56
C ALA A 78 -3.41 -5.53 10.52
N ASP A 79 -4.24 -4.51 10.64
CA ASP A 79 -5.39 -4.32 9.75
C ASP A 79 -4.98 -3.93 8.33
N SER A 80 -3.93 -3.12 8.17
CA SER A 80 -3.39 -2.79 6.84
C SER A 80 -2.79 -4.00 6.12
N VAL A 81 -2.09 -4.90 6.85
CA VAL A 81 -1.60 -6.17 6.30
C VAL A 81 -2.77 -7.10 5.95
N ARG A 82 -3.76 -7.22 6.84
CA ARG A 82 -4.94 -8.05 6.57
C ARG A 82 -5.69 -7.56 5.33
N PHE A 83 -5.93 -6.24 5.25
CA PHE A 83 -6.58 -5.61 4.10
C PHE A 83 -5.80 -5.86 2.82
N SER A 84 -4.47 -5.69 2.85
CA SER A 84 -3.62 -5.87 1.67
C SER A 84 -3.67 -7.30 1.13
N LEU A 85 -3.59 -8.30 2.01
CA LEU A 85 -3.65 -9.71 1.63
C LEU A 85 -5.04 -10.11 1.13
N MET A 86 -6.11 -9.67 1.79
CA MET A 86 -7.48 -9.96 1.34
C MET A 86 -7.76 -9.39 -0.06
N HIS A 87 -7.31 -8.16 -0.33
CA HIS A 87 -7.50 -7.55 -1.65
C HIS A 87 -6.64 -8.23 -2.72
N LEU A 88 -5.42 -8.68 -2.39
CA LEU A 88 -4.61 -9.47 -3.33
C LEU A 88 -5.35 -10.74 -3.74
N LEU A 89 -5.94 -11.47 -2.80
CA LEU A 89 -6.73 -12.67 -3.10
C LEU A 89 -7.90 -12.37 -4.04
N GLN A 90 -8.59 -11.24 -3.84
CA GLN A 90 -9.66 -10.80 -4.74
C GLN A 90 -9.16 -10.51 -6.15
N ILE A 91 -8.04 -9.79 -6.28
CA ILE A 91 -7.42 -9.49 -7.58
C ILE A 91 -7.04 -10.78 -8.31
N LEU A 92 -6.38 -11.71 -7.62
CA LEU A 92 -5.95 -12.98 -8.21
C LEU A 92 -7.13 -13.86 -8.63
N ASN A 93 -8.24 -13.84 -7.89
CA ASN A 93 -9.45 -14.58 -8.26
C ASN A 93 -10.18 -13.96 -9.45
N GLN A 94 -10.12 -12.65 -9.64
CA GLN A 94 -10.71 -11.96 -10.80
C GLN A 94 -9.93 -12.21 -12.10
N THR A 95 -8.64 -12.58 -12.01
CA THR A 95 -7.75 -12.74 -13.18
C THR A 95 -7.81 -14.16 -13.79
N LYS A 96 -8.63 -15.07 -13.23
CA LYS A 96 -8.79 -16.47 -13.69
C LYS A 96 -9.90 -16.68 -14.71
N HIS A 97 -10.51 -15.61 -15.23
CA HIS A 97 -11.52 -15.63 -16.28
C HIS A 97 -11.01 -14.90 -17.52
#